data_AF-A0A970XFI8-F1
#
_entry.id   AF-A0A970XFI8-F1
#
_cell.length_a   1.000
_cell.length_b   1.000
_cell.length_c   1.000
_cell.angle_alpha   90.00
_cell.angle_beta   90.00
_cell.angle_gamma   90.00
#
_symmetry.space_group_name_H-M   'P 1'
#
loop_
_entity.id
_entity.type
_entity.pdbx_description
1 polymer ?
#
loop_
_entity_poly.entity_id
_entity_poly.type
_entity_poly.pdbx_seq_one_letter_code
_entity_poly.pdbx_strand_id
1 'polypeptide(L)'
;MKTEYEEYRDTGIIGADDPEKAVFRQTEEGRINTIFRDSSYWDTEEGFVSERDMLVGGKVFHITSVFPGKAEATPTDKLLSLIDVDCAKNAHSA
;
A
#
# COMPACT_ATOMS: atom_id res chain seq x y z
N MET A 1 -8.98 -20.75 -7.51
CA MET A 1 -9.15 -19.39 -7.00
C MET A 1 -10.61 -19.24 -6.61
N LYS A 2 -10.91 -18.77 -5.40
CA LYS A 2 -12.29 -18.48 -5.01
C LYS A 2 -12.83 -17.34 -5.87
N THR A 3 -14.11 -17.37 -6.17
CA THR A 3 -14.85 -16.26 -6.78
C THR A 3 -15.05 -15.14 -5.75
N GLU A 4 -15.28 -13.90 -6.20
CA GLU A 4 -15.59 -12.77 -5.31
C GLU A 4 -16.83 -13.05 -4.45
N TYR A 5 -17.80 -13.79 -4.98
CA TYR A 5 -18.99 -14.22 -4.23
C TYR A 5 -18.63 -15.18 -3.08
N GLU A 6 -17.78 -16.17 -3.33
CA GLU A 6 -17.35 -17.12 -2.29
C GLU A 6 -16.55 -16.42 -1.19
N GLU A 7 -15.71 -15.45 -1.57
CA GLU A 7 -14.94 -14.65 -0.63
C GLU A 7 -15.83 -13.76 0.24
N TYR A 8 -16.82 -13.09 -0.36
CA TYR A 8 -17.80 -12.31 0.38
C TYR A 8 -18.66 -13.17 1.31
N ARG A 9 -19.11 -14.34 0.83
CA ARG A 9 -19.88 -15.28 1.66
C ARG A 9 -19.09 -15.73 2.88
N ASP A 10 -17.81 -16.00 2.71
CA ASP A 10 -16.96 -16.56 3.76
C ASP A 10 -16.46 -15.49 4.75
N THR A 11 -16.21 -14.26 4.29
CA THR A 11 -15.57 -13.21 5.10
C THR A 11 -16.47 -12.01 5.42
N GLY A 12 -17.56 -11.83 4.66
CA GLY A 12 -18.37 -10.61 4.68
C GLY A 12 -17.69 -9.41 4.05
N ILE A 13 -16.57 -9.60 3.35
CA ILE A 13 -15.72 -8.54 2.80
C ILE A 13 -15.37 -8.83 1.33
N ILE A 14 -15.46 -7.80 0.48
CA ILE A 14 -14.81 -7.73 -0.84
C ILE A 14 -13.89 -6.51 -0.85
N GLY A 15 -12.79 -6.62 -1.58
CA GLY A 15 -11.85 -5.53 -1.73
C GLY A 15 -10.86 -5.42 -0.57
N ALA A 16 -10.66 -6.50 0.20
CA ALA A 16 -9.62 -6.54 1.21
C ALA A 16 -8.22 -6.43 0.58
N ASP A 17 -7.24 -6.03 1.39
CA ASP A 17 -5.84 -6.05 0.99
C ASP A 17 -5.37 -7.51 0.92
N ASP A 18 -5.25 -8.03 -0.31
CA ASP A 18 -4.80 -9.38 -0.61
C ASP A 18 -3.59 -9.29 -1.54
N PRO A 19 -2.36 -9.28 -0.99
CA PRO A 19 -1.14 -9.05 -1.76
C PRO A 19 -0.97 -9.99 -2.96
N GLU A 20 -1.55 -11.21 -2.90
CA GLU A 20 -1.48 -12.19 -4.00
C GLU A 20 -2.30 -11.77 -5.22
N LYS A 21 -3.30 -10.88 -5.05
CA LYS A 21 -4.13 -10.33 -6.12
C LYS A 21 -3.57 -9.05 -6.73
N ALA A 22 -2.51 -8.50 -6.15
CA ALA A 22 -1.89 -7.31 -6.69
C ALA A 22 -1.24 -7.61 -8.05
N VAL A 23 -1.29 -6.65 -8.96
CA VAL A 23 -0.71 -6.74 -10.29
C VAL A 23 0.29 -5.61 -10.51
N PHE A 24 1.30 -5.88 -11.33
CA PHE A 24 2.27 -4.87 -11.72
C PHE A 24 1.74 -4.03 -12.88
N ARG A 25 1.77 -2.71 -12.72
CA ARG A 25 1.52 -1.73 -13.79
C ARG A 25 2.76 -0.88 -13.98
N GLN A 26 3.26 -0.82 -15.21
CA GLN A 26 4.30 0.13 -15.58
C GLN A 26 3.67 1.49 -15.88
N THR A 27 4.24 2.56 -15.32
CA THR A 27 3.86 3.95 -15.63
C THR A 27 4.56 4.43 -16.91
N GLU A 28 4.12 5.57 -17.45
CA GLU A 28 4.75 6.19 -18.63
C GLU A 28 6.24 6.53 -18.39
N GLU A 29 6.60 6.84 -17.14
CA GLU A 29 8.00 7.09 -16.71
C GLU A 29 8.81 5.81 -16.49
N GLY A 30 8.25 4.63 -16.76
CA GLY A 30 8.93 3.34 -16.60
C GLY A 30 8.95 2.80 -15.16
N ARG A 31 8.32 3.46 -14.19
CA ARG A 31 8.19 2.94 -12.81
C ARG A 31 7.23 1.75 -12.79
N ILE A 32 7.52 0.74 -11.97
CA ILE A 32 6.63 -0.40 -11.77
C ILE A 32 5.89 -0.22 -10.45
N ASN A 33 4.57 -0.03 -10.53
CA ASN A 33 3.70 0.08 -9.37
C ASN A 33 2.96 -1.25 -9.14
N THR A 34 2.77 -1.59 -7.87
CA THR A 34 1.93 -2.71 -7.45
C THR A 34 0.54 -2.17 -7.18
N ILE A 35 -0.47 -2.62 -7.93
CA ILE A 35 -1.84 -2.09 -7.89
C ILE A 35 -2.87 -3.20 -7.72
N PHE A 36 -4.06 -2.87 -7.22
CA PHE A 36 -5.20 -3.78 -7.24
C PHE A 36 -6.11 -3.49 -8.44
N ARG A 37 -6.69 -4.54 -9.05
CA ARG A 37 -7.49 -4.43 -10.29
C ARG A 37 -8.81 -3.68 -10.10
N ASP A 38 -9.33 -3.68 -8.89
CA ASP A 38 -10.55 -3.00 -8.47
C ASP A 38 -10.25 -1.59 -7.91
N SER A 39 -9.02 -1.11 -8.07
CA SER A 39 -8.60 0.21 -7.61
C SER A 39 -8.24 1.13 -8.78
N SER A 40 -8.62 2.39 -8.67
CA SER A 40 -8.24 3.47 -9.57
C SER A 40 -7.02 4.19 -9.02
N TYR A 41 -6.11 4.61 -9.91
CA TYR A 41 -4.89 5.34 -9.53
C TYR A 41 -4.62 6.46 -10.52
N TRP A 42 -4.19 7.61 -10.02
CA TRP A 42 -3.70 8.72 -10.85
C TRP A 42 -2.68 9.56 -10.08
N ASP A 43 -1.76 10.16 -10.83
CA ASP A 43 -0.77 11.08 -10.30
C ASP A 43 -1.38 12.48 -10.08
N THR A 44 -0.85 13.20 -9.10
CA THR A 44 -1.15 14.60 -8.80
C THR A 44 0.17 15.38 -8.71
N GLU A 45 0.12 16.71 -8.64
CA GLU A 45 1.33 17.52 -8.46
C GLU A 45 2.08 17.18 -7.16
N GLU A 46 1.37 16.73 -6.12
CA GLU A 46 1.94 16.43 -4.80
C GLU A 46 2.25 14.93 -4.60
N GLY A 47 1.78 14.05 -5.49
CA GLY A 47 1.99 12.61 -5.38
C GLY A 47 1.06 11.76 -6.20
N PHE A 48 0.39 10.79 -5.56
CA PHE A 48 -0.58 9.94 -6.24
C PHE A 48 -1.79 9.64 -5.35
N VAL A 49 -2.93 9.45 -5.99
CA VAL A 49 -4.19 9.10 -5.34
C VAL A 49 -4.58 7.69 -5.74
N SER A 50 -5.15 6.95 -4.80
CA SER A 50 -5.78 5.66 -5.02
C SER A 50 -7.22 5.69 -4.54
N GLU A 51 -8.14 5.20 -5.37
CA GLU A 51 -9.54 5.01 -4.99
C GLU A 51 -9.96 3.56 -5.13
N ARG A 52 -10.77 3.09 -4.18
CA ARG A 52 -11.32 1.74 -4.18
C ARG A 52 -12.67 1.70 -3.46
N ASP A 53 -13.58 0.89 -4.00
CA ASP A 53 -14.85 0.56 -3.35
C ASP A 53 -14.72 -0.78 -2.63
N MET A 54 -14.97 -0.78 -1.32
CA MET A 54 -14.97 -2.00 -0.50
C MET A 54 -16.39 -2.36 -0.07
N LEU A 55 -16.81 -3.62 -0.27
CA LEU A 55 -18.07 -4.12 0.26
C LEU A 55 -17.82 -4.78 1.61
N VAL A 56 -18.33 -4.21 2.69
CA VAL A 56 -18.17 -4.74 4.05
C VAL A 56 -19.56 -4.89 4.69
N GLY A 57 -19.95 -6.12 4.99
CA GLY A 57 -21.24 -6.41 5.63
C GLY A 57 -22.45 -5.86 4.87
N GLY A 58 -22.41 -5.91 3.53
CA GLY A 58 -23.48 -5.43 2.65
C GLY A 58 -23.49 -3.91 2.41
N LYS A 59 -22.49 -3.18 2.91
CA LYS A 59 -22.34 -1.74 2.70
C LYS A 59 -21.11 -1.43 1.87
N VAL A 60 -21.24 -0.49 0.94
CA VAL A 60 -20.12 0.01 0.14
C VAL A 60 -19.41 1.12 0.90
N PHE A 61 -18.09 1.02 1.00
CA PHE A 61 -17.20 2.01 1.55
C PHE A 61 -16.31 2.53 0.43
N HIS A 62 -16.43 3.82 0.11
CA HIS A 62 -15.57 4.50 -0.84
C HIS A 62 -14.30 4.95 -0.11
N ILE A 63 -13.15 4.43 -0.52
CA ILE A 63 -11.87 4.71 0.11
C ILE A 63 -11.01 5.49 -0.87
N THR A 64 -10.64 6.71 -0.49
CA THR A 64 -9.67 7.54 -1.21
C THR A 64 -8.41 7.66 -0.35
N SER A 65 -7.29 7.17 -0.85
CA SER A 65 -5.97 7.28 -0.23
C SER A 65 -5.10 8.25 -1.00
N VAL A 66 -4.41 9.14 -0.30
CA VAL A 66 -3.47 10.11 -0.89
C VAL A 66 -2.07 9.80 -0.40
N PHE A 67 -1.15 9.63 -1.33
CA PHE A 67 0.24 9.28 -1.05
C PHE A 67 1.16 10.37 -1.58
N PRO A 68 2.17 10.80 -0.80
CA PRO A 68 3.14 11.78 -1.26
C PRO A 68 4.02 11.21 -2.37
N GLY A 69 4.32 12.00 -3.39
CA GLY A 69 5.10 11.57 -4.55
C GLY A 69 6.58 11.34 -4.26
N LYS A 70 7.06 11.92 -3.16
CA LYS A 70 8.41 11.74 -2.66
C LYS A 70 8.36 11.33 -1.19
N ALA A 71 8.84 10.13 -0.89
CA ALA A 71 9.07 9.73 0.48
C ALA A 71 10.26 10.52 1.05
N GLU A 72 10.11 11.08 2.25
CA GLU A 72 11.23 11.71 2.96
C GLU A 72 12.28 10.68 3.41
N ALA A 73 11.83 9.48 3.75
CA ALA A 73 12.65 8.32 4.09
C ALA A 73 11.83 7.03 3.88
N THR A 74 12.46 5.99 3.35
CA THR A 74 11.86 4.65 3.27
C THR A 74 11.79 4.01 4.67
N PRO A 75 10.93 2.99 4.89
CA PRO A 75 10.97 2.21 6.13
C PRO A 75 12.36 1.64 6.43
N THR A 76 13.11 1.24 5.40
CA THR A 76 14.49 0.77 5.52
C THR A 76 15.43 1.88 5.98
N ASP A 77 15.34 3.09 5.42
CA ASP A 77 16.17 4.23 5.84
C ASP A 77 15.95 4.55 7.32
N LYS A 78 14.69 4.52 7.77
CA LYS A 78 14.34 4.72 9.18
C LYS A 78 14.91 3.61 10.07
N LEU A 79 14.81 2.35 9.64
CA LEU A 79 15.38 1.22 10.38
C LEU A 79 16.90 1.33 10.51
N LEU A 80 17.60 1.66 9.44
CA LEU A 80 19.05 1.85 9.45
C LEU A 80 19.44 3.00 10.38
N SER A 81 18.73 4.12 10.32
CA SER A 81 18.96 5.25 11.23
C SER A 81 18.81 4.84 12.71
N LEU A 82 17.85 3.97 13.04
CA LEU A 82 17.69 3.46 14.40
C LEU A 82 18.87 2.56 14.82
N ILE A 83 19.34 1.70 13.91
CA ILE A 83 20.51 0.84 14.15
C ILE A 83 21.76 1.69 14.42
N ASP A 84 21.99 2.72 13.60
CA ASP A 84 23.14 3.62 13.76
C ASP A 84 23.11 4.35 15.11
N VAL A 85 21.94 4.83 15.53
CA VAL A 85 21.75 5.47 16.84
C VAL A 85 22.04 4.51 18.00
N ASP A 86 21.61 3.26 17.89
CA ASP A 86 21.86 2.25 18.93
C ASP A 86 23.34 1.86 19.01
N CYS A 87 23.97 1.59 17.85
CA CYS A 87 25.40 1.33 17.75
C CYS A 87 26.23 2.47 18.35
N ALA A 88 25.88 3.72 18.08
CA ALA A 88 26.59 4.89 18.62
C ALA A 88 26.47 4.99 20.15
N LYS A 89 25.31 4.65 20.74
CA LYS A 89 25.15 4.61 22.20
C LYS A 89 26.02 3.54 22.85
N ASN A 90 26.09 2.36 22.22
CA ASN A 90 26.83 1.22 22.75
C ASN A 90 28.36 1.37 22.58
N ALA A 91 28.81 2.18 21.61
CA ALA A 91 30.24 2.43 21.36
C ALA A 91 30.94 3.23 22.49
N HIS A 92 30.20 3.95 23.33
CA HIS A 92 30.75 4.72 24.47
C HIS A 92 30.79 3.95 25.79
N SER A 93 30.43 2.66 25.79
CA SER A 93 30.38 1.81 27.00
C SER A 93 31.55 0.80 27.11
N ALA A 94 32.66 1.03 26.40
CA ALA A 94 33.85 0.18 26.40
C ALA A 94 35.07 0.87 27.03
#